data_AF-A0AAC9PWI9-F1
#
_entry.id   AF-A0AAC9PWI9-F1
#
_cell.length_a   1.000
_cell.length_b   1.000
_cell.length_c   1.000
_cell.angle_alpha   90.00
_cell.angle_beta   90.00
_cell.angle_gamma   90.00
#
_symmetry.space_group_name_H-M   'P 1'
#
loop_
_entity.id
_entity.type
_entity.pdbx_description
1 polymer ?
#
loop_
_entity_poly.entity_id
_entity_poly.type
_entity_poly.pdbx_seq_one_letter_code
_entity_poly.pdbx_strand_id
1 'polypeptide(L)'
;MKTFFTVILVLSFLNCKQSTENNFSEENNTIKSENIITIKDVEVLKSELILNQLQGVWYYNNKPYNGYSLKYHENNTIKEKLGFYNGKRQGVAKTWSENGVLRIKSYYNQNKLVGVYKSFWENGNLALEVNYVNGKKQGEEKQWYSNGKLSKLRLLKDGKENGIQKAWLPTGQLYVNYEAKNGRTFGLMRANSCYKLENEKVIISK
;
A
#
# COMPACT_ATOMS: atom_id res chain seq x y z
N MET A 1 63.56 -40.99 1.34
CA MET A 1 64.01 -41.46 2.67
C MET A 1 63.06 -40.91 3.73
N LYS A 2 62.08 -41.72 4.13
CA LYS A 2 61.32 -41.74 5.40
C LYS A 2 60.11 -42.65 5.16
N THR A 3 60.29 -43.89 5.57
CA THR A 3 59.34 -45.00 5.59
C THR A 3 58.53 -44.98 6.91
N PHE A 4 57.42 -45.75 6.90
CA PHE A 4 56.72 -46.35 8.05
C PHE A 4 55.71 -45.43 8.81
N PHE A 5 54.55 -45.89 9.30
CA PHE A 5 54.01 -47.25 9.52
C PHE A 5 52.48 -47.19 9.70
N THR A 6 51.77 -48.19 9.14
CA THR A 6 50.57 -48.88 9.69
C THR A 6 49.25 -48.11 9.90
N VAL A 7 48.04 -48.69 9.92
CA VAL A 7 47.52 -50.05 10.12
C VAL A 7 46.28 -50.21 9.21
N ILE A 8 46.10 -51.38 8.59
CA ILE A 8 44.82 -51.81 8.00
C ILE A 8 43.96 -52.40 9.12
N LEU A 9 42.73 -51.89 9.31
CA LEU A 9 41.67 -52.60 10.02
C LEU A 9 40.35 -52.41 9.25
N VAL A 10 39.92 -53.48 8.59
CA VAL A 10 38.61 -53.62 7.95
C VAL A 10 37.59 -53.98 9.02
N LEU A 11 36.45 -53.29 9.08
CA LEU A 11 35.25 -53.77 9.79
C LEU A 11 33.96 -53.21 9.15
N SER A 12 33.32 -54.11 8.40
CA SER A 12 31.89 -54.38 8.18
C SER A 12 30.81 -53.31 8.46
N PHE A 13 29.92 -53.23 7.46
CA PHE A 13 28.55 -52.71 7.45
C PHE A 13 27.79 -52.74 8.79
N LEU A 14 27.07 -51.66 9.08
CA LEU A 14 25.68 -51.69 9.55
C LEU A 14 25.04 -50.31 9.35
N ASN A 15 24.01 -50.29 8.51
CA ASN A 15 23.14 -49.17 8.23
C ASN A 15 22.12 -49.08 9.38
N CYS A 16 22.05 -47.97 10.11
CA CYS A 16 20.97 -47.76 11.07
C CYS A 16 20.44 -46.33 10.99
N LYS A 17 19.22 -46.23 10.47
CA LYS A 17 18.31 -45.09 10.51
C LYS A 17 17.96 -44.84 11.97
N GLN A 18 18.25 -43.66 12.51
CA GLN A 18 17.78 -43.28 13.83
C GLN A 18 16.72 -42.19 13.69
N SER A 19 15.48 -42.62 13.87
CA SER A 19 14.35 -41.79 14.22
C SER A 19 14.56 -41.25 15.64
N THR A 20 14.60 -39.94 15.80
CA THR A 20 14.35 -39.31 17.10
C THR A 20 12.99 -38.66 17.05
N GLU A 21 12.02 -39.33 17.68
CA GLU A 21 10.84 -38.69 18.24
C GLU A 21 11.32 -37.71 19.32
N ASN A 22 10.97 -36.43 19.17
CA ASN A 22 10.90 -35.51 20.29
C ASN A 22 9.54 -34.84 20.24
N ASN A 23 8.78 -35.08 21.31
CA ASN A 23 7.47 -34.54 21.60
C ASN A 23 7.47 -33.01 21.43
N PHE A 24 6.80 -32.54 20.38
CA PHE A 24 6.24 -31.20 20.37
C PHE A 24 4.76 -31.36 20.67
N SER A 25 4.36 -30.89 21.84
CA SER A 25 2.97 -30.73 22.25
C SER A 25 2.17 -30.09 21.11
N GLU A 26 1.16 -30.81 20.63
CA GLU A 26 0.10 -30.27 19.80
C GLU A 26 -0.66 -29.21 20.62
N GLU A 27 -0.15 -27.99 20.60
CA GLU A 27 -1.00 -26.84 20.84
C GLU A 27 -1.97 -26.76 19.67
N ASN A 28 -3.19 -27.18 19.95
CA ASN A 28 -4.39 -26.93 19.16
C ASN A 28 -4.53 -25.44 18.90
N ASN A 29 -3.80 -24.93 17.91
CA ASN A 29 -4.10 -23.68 17.26
C ASN A 29 -5.38 -23.91 16.47
N THR A 30 -6.48 -23.75 17.21
CA THR A 30 -7.81 -23.53 16.68
C THR A 30 -7.68 -22.41 15.66
N ILE A 31 -7.60 -22.78 14.38
CA ILE A 31 -7.77 -21.85 13.28
C ILE A 31 -9.16 -21.28 13.52
N LYS A 32 -9.20 -20.09 14.14
CA LYS A 32 -10.38 -19.24 14.10
C LYS A 32 -10.70 -19.14 12.63
N SER A 33 -11.81 -19.74 12.22
CA SER A 33 -12.35 -19.57 10.89
C SER A 33 -12.47 -18.07 10.68
N GLU A 34 -11.51 -17.47 9.99
CA GLU A 34 -11.66 -16.12 9.49
C GLU A 34 -12.89 -16.19 8.61
N ASN A 35 -13.98 -15.55 9.05
CA ASN A 35 -15.19 -15.44 8.25
C ASN A 35 -14.78 -14.77 6.94
N ILE A 36 -14.56 -15.54 5.88
CA ILE A 36 -14.17 -15.04 4.58
C ILE A 36 -15.34 -14.20 4.07
N ILE A 37 -15.19 -12.88 4.16
CA ILE A 37 -16.19 -11.93 3.68
C ILE A 37 -16.28 -12.10 2.17
N THR A 38 -17.32 -12.79 1.72
CA THR A 38 -17.56 -13.04 0.30
C THR A 38 -18.58 -12.03 -0.22
N ILE A 39 -18.13 -11.16 -1.12
CA ILE A 39 -19.00 -10.25 -1.88
C ILE A 39 -19.70 -11.10 -2.94
N LYS A 40 -21.02 -11.02 -3.01
CA LYS A 40 -21.79 -11.72 -4.05
C LYS A 40 -21.42 -11.18 -5.43
N ASP A 41 -21.37 -12.04 -6.43
CA ASP A 41 -21.12 -11.63 -7.82
C ASP A 41 -22.42 -11.13 -8.49
N VAL A 42 -23.05 -10.13 -7.89
CA VAL A 42 -24.26 -9.47 -8.39
C VAL A 42 -23.93 -8.02 -8.65
N GLU A 43 -24.25 -7.53 -9.84
CA GLU A 43 -23.96 -6.16 -10.26
C GLU A 43 -25.24 -5.34 -10.43
N VAL A 44 -25.25 -4.11 -9.94
CA VAL A 44 -26.38 -3.16 -10.10
C VAL A 44 -25.86 -1.77 -10.43
N LEU A 45 -26.70 -0.90 -11.00
CA LEU A 45 -26.30 0.47 -11.24
C LEU A 45 -26.18 1.23 -9.92
N LYS A 46 -25.16 2.08 -9.80
CA LYS A 46 -24.92 2.88 -8.60
C LYS A 46 -26.11 3.77 -8.26
N SER A 47 -26.85 4.23 -9.28
CA SER A 47 -28.08 5.03 -9.17
C SER A 47 -29.26 4.27 -8.58
N GLU A 48 -29.27 2.94 -8.62
CA GLU A 48 -30.32 2.10 -8.01
C GLU A 48 -30.11 1.88 -6.51
N LEU A 49 -28.93 2.24 -6.00
CA LEU A 49 -28.61 2.10 -4.59
C LEU A 49 -29.02 3.34 -3.81
N ILE A 50 -29.68 3.14 -2.66
CA ILE A 50 -30.10 4.21 -1.76
C ILE A 50 -29.17 4.23 -0.54
N LEU A 51 -28.55 5.37 -0.25
CA LEU A 51 -27.70 5.54 0.92
C LEU A 51 -28.51 6.03 2.13
N ASN A 52 -28.52 5.24 3.21
CA ASN A 52 -28.84 5.77 4.53
C ASN A 52 -27.61 6.52 5.07
N GLN A 53 -27.67 7.85 5.09
CA GLN A 53 -26.54 8.70 5.49
C GLN A 53 -26.19 8.57 6.97
N LEU A 54 -27.17 8.34 7.84
CA LEU A 54 -26.97 8.18 9.29
C LEU A 54 -26.18 6.91 9.61
N GLN A 55 -26.48 5.83 8.90
CA GLN A 55 -25.85 4.53 9.12
C GLN A 55 -24.62 4.29 8.22
N GLY A 56 -24.48 5.05 7.13
CA GLY A 56 -23.48 4.80 6.09
C GLY A 56 -23.70 3.47 5.36
N VAL A 57 -24.95 3.03 5.26
CA VAL A 57 -25.34 1.73 4.66
C VAL A 57 -26.11 1.98 3.38
N TRP A 58 -25.70 1.31 2.31
CA TRP A 58 -26.34 1.29 1.01
C TRP A 58 -27.36 0.17 0.92
N TYR A 59 -28.52 0.48 0.37
CA TYR A 59 -29.65 -0.44 0.22
C TYR A 59 -29.98 -0.66 -1.26
N TYR A 60 -30.44 -1.87 -1.57
CA TYR A 60 -31.06 -2.25 -2.83
C TYR A 60 -32.31 -3.07 -2.50
N ASN A 61 -33.46 -2.74 -3.07
CA ASN A 61 -34.74 -3.38 -2.76
C ASN A 61 -35.01 -3.50 -1.25
N ASN A 62 -34.81 -2.39 -0.53
CA ASN A 62 -35.00 -2.25 0.93
C ASN A 62 -34.15 -3.19 1.81
N LYS A 63 -33.07 -3.78 1.26
CA LYS A 63 -32.12 -4.61 2.02
C LYS A 63 -30.69 -4.05 1.90
N PRO A 64 -29.85 -4.17 2.94
CA PRO A 64 -28.44 -3.80 2.85
C PRO A 64 -27.77 -4.52 1.67
N TYR A 65 -27.13 -3.74 0.79
CA TYR A 65 -26.64 -4.25 -0.48
C TYR A 65 -25.39 -5.12 -0.32
N ASN A 66 -25.33 -6.24 -1.03
CA ASN A 66 -24.16 -7.11 -1.11
C ASN A 66 -23.94 -7.47 -2.58
N GLY A 67 -22.85 -6.95 -3.17
CA GLY A 67 -22.58 -7.02 -4.59
C GLY A 67 -21.66 -5.90 -5.08
N TYR A 68 -21.59 -5.68 -6.39
CA TYR A 68 -20.84 -4.61 -7.02
C TYR A 68 -21.76 -3.55 -7.62
N SER A 69 -21.53 -2.28 -7.29
CA SER A 69 -22.17 -1.18 -8.01
C SER A 69 -21.35 -0.76 -9.22
N LEU A 70 -22.03 -0.47 -10.32
CA LEU A 70 -21.44 0.06 -11.55
C LEU A 70 -21.89 1.50 -11.80
N LYS A 71 -20.99 2.33 -12.31
CA LYS A 71 -21.32 3.63 -12.91
C LYS A 71 -20.69 3.69 -14.29
N TYR A 72 -21.41 4.27 -15.25
CA TYR A 72 -20.93 4.45 -16.62
C TYR A 72 -20.65 5.93 -16.91
N HIS A 73 -19.80 6.18 -17.89
CA HIS A 73 -19.67 7.48 -18.55
C HIS A 73 -20.78 7.65 -19.59
N GLU A 74 -20.90 8.86 -20.16
CA GLU A 74 -21.90 9.17 -21.19
C GLU A 74 -21.74 8.33 -22.45
N ASN A 75 -20.50 7.94 -22.78
CA ASN A 75 -20.17 7.05 -23.89
C ASN A 75 -20.40 5.55 -23.59
N ASN A 76 -21.10 5.21 -22.50
CA ASN A 76 -21.37 3.85 -22.02
C ASN A 76 -20.14 3.03 -21.62
N THR A 77 -18.96 3.61 -21.50
CA THR A 77 -17.79 2.93 -20.90
C THR A 77 -17.90 2.92 -19.37
N ILE A 78 -17.35 1.89 -18.72
CA ILE A 78 -17.39 1.77 -17.25
C ILE A 78 -16.57 2.91 -16.63
N LYS A 79 -17.18 3.67 -15.73
CA LYS A 79 -16.57 4.75 -14.96
C LYS A 79 -16.11 4.31 -13.58
N GLU A 80 -16.89 3.46 -12.92
CA GLU A 80 -16.64 3.00 -11.56
C GLU A 80 -17.19 1.59 -11.36
N LYS A 81 -16.44 0.76 -10.63
CA LYS A 81 -16.88 -0.52 -10.07
C LYS A 81 -16.47 -0.56 -8.61
N LEU A 82 -17.43 -0.75 -7.72
CA LEU A 82 -17.24 -0.68 -6.28
C LEU A 82 -17.98 -1.81 -5.56
N GLY A 83 -17.26 -2.60 -4.76
CA GLY A 83 -17.84 -3.69 -3.98
C GLY A 83 -18.52 -3.23 -2.69
N PHE A 84 -19.56 -3.96 -2.30
CA PHE A 84 -20.33 -3.76 -1.08
C PHE A 84 -20.56 -5.10 -0.36
N TYR A 85 -20.48 -5.06 0.97
CA TYR A 85 -20.88 -6.15 1.85
C TYR A 85 -21.72 -5.58 2.99
N ASN A 86 -22.94 -6.10 3.19
CA ASN A 86 -23.92 -5.61 4.16
C ASN A 86 -24.10 -4.07 4.09
N GLY A 87 -24.21 -3.56 2.86
CA GLY A 87 -24.40 -2.16 2.50
C GLY A 87 -23.19 -1.26 2.74
N LYS A 88 -22.03 -1.78 3.15
CA LYS A 88 -20.81 -0.99 3.34
C LYS A 88 -19.80 -1.30 2.26
N ARG A 89 -19.03 -0.30 1.82
CA ARG A 89 -17.97 -0.49 0.83
C ARG A 89 -16.97 -1.52 1.33
N GLN A 90 -16.67 -2.51 0.50
CA GLN A 90 -15.85 -3.66 0.83
C GLN A 90 -15.07 -4.11 -0.41
N GLY A 91 -13.83 -4.54 -0.21
CA GLY A 91 -13.00 -5.09 -1.27
C GLY A 91 -12.48 -4.03 -2.23
N VAL A 92 -12.26 -4.42 -3.48
CA VAL A 92 -11.60 -3.58 -4.48
C VAL A 92 -12.59 -2.57 -5.05
N ALA A 93 -12.15 -1.32 -5.18
CA ALA A 93 -12.80 -0.28 -5.95
C ALA A 93 -11.89 0.15 -7.11
N LYS A 94 -12.48 0.38 -8.28
CA LYS A 94 -11.78 0.84 -9.47
C LYS A 94 -12.57 1.95 -10.15
N THR A 95 -11.85 2.91 -10.72
CA THR A 95 -12.43 3.90 -11.63
C THR A 95 -11.63 3.97 -12.91
N TRP A 96 -12.27 4.36 -14.01
CA TRP A 96 -11.67 4.45 -15.33
C TRP A 96 -12.04 5.77 -16.00
N SER A 97 -11.22 6.21 -16.96
CA SER A 97 -11.55 7.34 -17.85
C SER A 97 -12.50 6.91 -18.94
N GLU A 98 -12.99 7.88 -19.72
CA GLU A 98 -13.86 7.61 -20.89
C GLU A 98 -13.16 6.78 -21.96
N ASN A 99 -11.82 6.79 -21.99
CA ASN A 99 -11.00 5.96 -22.88
C ASN A 99 -10.71 4.57 -22.30
N GLY A 100 -11.32 4.20 -21.16
CA GLY A 100 -11.10 2.91 -20.50
C GLY A 100 -9.78 2.80 -19.74
N VAL A 101 -9.01 3.88 -19.57
CA VAL A 101 -7.76 3.86 -18.81
C VAL A 101 -8.09 3.80 -17.31
N LEU A 102 -7.49 2.86 -16.58
CA LEU A 102 -7.65 2.76 -15.13
C LEU A 102 -7.15 4.05 -14.48
N ARG A 103 -8.00 4.75 -13.73
CA ARG A 103 -7.67 6.02 -13.06
C ARG A 103 -7.37 5.86 -11.59
N ILE A 104 -8.11 4.99 -10.91
CA ILE A 104 -7.95 4.74 -9.48
C ILE A 104 -8.12 3.25 -9.22
N LYS A 105 -7.29 2.70 -8.35
CA LYS A 105 -7.50 1.40 -7.70
C LYS A 105 -7.31 1.57 -6.20
N SER A 106 -8.32 1.18 -5.42
CA SER A 106 -8.29 1.28 -3.97
C SER A 106 -9.00 0.09 -3.32
N TYR A 107 -8.85 -0.05 -2.01
CA TYR A 107 -9.46 -1.12 -1.25
C TYR A 107 -10.22 -0.56 -0.06
N TYR A 108 -11.37 -1.17 0.24
CA TYR A 108 -12.23 -0.80 1.34
C TYR A 108 -12.44 -1.97 2.29
N ASN A 109 -12.52 -1.66 3.57
CA ASN A 109 -13.04 -2.55 4.60
C ASN A 109 -14.08 -1.76 5.40
N GLN A 110 -15.35 -2.16 5.31
CA GLN A 110 -16.44 -1.54 6.07
C GLN A 110 -16.45 -0.01 5.95
N ASN A 111 -16.53 0.52 4.72
CA ASN A 111 -16.47 1.96 4.37
C ASN A 111 -15.11 2.66 4.57
N LYS A 112 -14.13 2.04 5.23
CA LYS A 112 -12.80 2.64 5.43
C LYS A 112 -11.84 2.22 4.33
N LEU A 113 -11.07 3.18 3.80
CA LEU A 113 -9.95 2.87 2.93
C LEU A 113 -8.89 2.07 3.70
N VAL A 114 -8.40 1.01 3.07
CA VAL A 114 -7.33 0.15 3.59
C VAL A 114 -6.39 -0.24 2.45
N GLY A 115 -5.17 -0.65 2.79
CA GLY A 115 -4.20 -1.14 1.82
C GLY A 115 -3.75 -0.08 0.82
N VAL A 116 -3.18 -0.55 -0.29
CA VAL A 116 -2.55 0.32 -1.28
C VAL A 116 -3.61 1.03 -2.14
N TYR A 117 -3.57 2.36 -2.10
CA TYR A 117 -4.28 3.23 -3.03
C TYR A 117 -3.34 3.60 -4.17
N LYS A 118 -3.79 3.45 -5.41
CA LYS A 118 -3.09 3.91 -6.61
C LYS A 118 -3.99 4.81 -7.45
N SER A 119 -3.43 5.88 -8.00
CA SER A 119 -4.05 6.59 -9.13
C SER A 119 -3.07 6.68 -10.29
N PHE A 120 -3.60 6.87 -11.49
CA PHE A 120 -2.85 6.84 -12.73
C PHE A 120 -3.20 8.04 -13.61
N TRP A 121 -2.22 8.46 -14.41
CA TRP A 121 -2.34 9.45 -15.46
C TRP A 121 -3.10 8.90 -16.67
N GLU A 122 -3.46 9.76 -17.62
CA GLU A 122 -4.27 9.35 -18.78
C GLU A 122 -3.48 8.47 -19.75
N ASN A 123 -2.15 8.60 -19.73
CA ASN A 123 -1.24 7.71 -20.43
C ASN A 123 -1.01 6.37 -19.70
N GLY A 124 -1.74 6.09 -18.62
CA GLY A 124 -1.62 4.86 -17.84
C GLY A 124 -0.46 4.83 -16.84
N ASN A 125 0.43 5.82 -16.83
CA ASN A 125 1.53 5.88 -15.87
C ASN A 125 1.02 6.12 -14.45
N LEU A 126 1.70 5.55 -13.46
CA LEU A 126 1.37 5.75 -12.05
C LEU A 126 1.48 7.25 -11.70
N ALA A 127 0.47 7.80 -11.02
CA ALA A 127 0.40 9.20 -10.62
C ALA A 127 0.57 9.36 -9.10
N LEU A 128 -0.01 8.45 -8.32
CA LEU A 128 0.04 8.43 -6.86
C LEU A 128 0.03 6.99 -6.36
N GLU A 129 0.79 6.72 -5.31
CA GLU A 129 0.75 5.48 -4.54
C GLU A 129 0.89 5.81 -3.06
N VAL A 130 0.01 5.26 -2.24
CA VAL A 130 0.05 5.42 -0.78
C VAL A 130 -0.71 4.30 -0.10
N ASN A 131 -0.25 3.89 1.08
CA ASN A 131 -0.96 2.91 1.89
C ASN A 131 -1.95 3.58 2.85
N TYR A 132 -3.12 2.96 3.04
CA TYR A 132 -4.13 3.38 4.00
C TYR A 132 -4.30 2.34 5.11
N VAL A 133 -4.44 2.82 6.34
CA VAL A 133 -4.85 2.02 7.50
C VAL A 133 -6.02 2.73 8.17
N ASN A 134 -7.17 2.08 8.23
CA ASN A 134 -8.40 2.62 8.84
C ASN A 134 -8.78 4.02 8.32
N GLY A 135 -8.65 4.24 7.01
CA GLY A 135 -8.97 5.52 6.37
C GLY A 135 -7.88 6.59 6.48
N LYS A 136 -6.76 6.33 7.16
CA LYS A 136 -5.63 7.26 7.28
C LYS A 136 -4.43 6.80 6.45
N LYS A 137 -3.74 7.73 5.80
CA LYS A 137 -2.50 7.44 5.09
C LYS A 137 -1.40 7.04 6.07
N GLN A 138 -0.62 6.03 5.70
CA GLN A 138 0.51 5.51 6.49
C GLN A 138 1.70 5.20 5.58
N GLY A 139 2.90 5.46 6.09
CA GLY A 139 4.14 5.17 5.40
C GLY A 139 4.41 6.13 4.25
N GLU A 140 5.03 5.62 3.19
CA GLU A 140 5.41 6.42 2.03
C GLU A 140 4.19 6.75 1.16
N GLU A 141 4.05 8.02 0.81
CA GLU A 141 3.27 8.48 -0.33
C GLU A 141 4.23 8.93 -1.43
N LYS A 142 4.08 8.35 -2.61
CA LYS A 142 4.84 8.72 -3.81
C LYS A 142 3.91 9.32 -4.84
N GLN A 143 4.35 10.40 -5.49
CA GLN A 143 3.68 11.02 -6.62
C GLN A 143 4.65 11.12 -7.78
N TRP A 144 4.14 10.98 -8.99
CA TRP A 144 4.94 11.03 -10.21
C TRP A 144 4.34 12.01 -11.21
N TYR A 145 5.19 12.61 -12.02
CA TYR A 145 4.77 13.31 -13.23
C TYR A 145 4.22 12.33 -14.28
N SER A 146 3.49 12.84 -15.27
CA SER A 146 2.95 12.02 -16.36
C SER A 146 4.02 11.27 -17.16
N ASN A 147 5.26 11.79 -17.21
CA ASN A 147 6.41 11.12 -17.81
C ASN A 147 7.03 10.01 -16.94
N GLY A 148 6.45 9.70 -15.78
CA GLY A 148 6.93 8.65 -14.87
C GLY A 148 8.06 9.07 -13.92
N LYS A 149 8.56 10.31 -13.99
CA LYS A 149 9.56 10.81 -13.02
C LYS A 149 8.90 11.10 -11.67
N LEU A 150 9.56 10.73 -10.58
CA LEU A 150 9.09 11.01 -9.22
C LEU A 150 9.02 12.53 -9.00
N SER A 151 7.85 13.02 -8.60
CA SER A 151 7.60 14.44 -8.32
C SER A 151 7.58 14.72 -6.82
N LYS A 152 7.13 13.76 -6.01
CA LYS A 152 7.01 13.94 -4.56
C LYS A 152 7.17 12.62 -3.81
N LEU A 153 7.83 12.68 -2.66
CA LEU A 153 7.91 11.61 -1.68
C LEU A 153 7.56 12.21 -0.32
N ARG A 154 6.58 11.61 0.36
CA ARG A 154 6.19 12.01 1.71
C ARG A 154 6.16 10.83 2.65
N LEU A 155 6.71 10.98 3.84
CA LEU A 155 6.53 10.01 4.92
C LEU A 155 5.40 10.47 5.83
N LEU A 156 4.37 9.63 5.95
CA LEU A 156 3.12 9.92 6.65
C LEU A 156 2.90 8.95 7.81
N LYS A 157 2.41 9.48 8.94
CA LYS A 157 1.88 8.72 10.07
C LYS A 157 0.51 9.26 10.45
N ASP A 158 -0.50 8.41 10.44
CA ASP A 158 -1.90 8.77 10.75
C ASP A 158 -2.42 9.95 9.92
N GLY A 159 -2.00 10.03 8.66
CA GLY A 159 -2.35 11.11 7.73
C GLY A 159 -1.57 12.41 7.89
N LYS A 160 -0.62 12.49 8.82
CA LYS A 160 0.25 13.66 9.05
C LYS A 160 1.67 13.37 8.61
N GLU A 161 2.40 14.40 8.18
CA GLU A 161 3.81 14.27 7.80
C GLU A 161 4.65 13.91 9.05
N ASN A 162 5.48 12.87 8.91
CA ASN A 162 6.36 12.38 9.95
C ASN A 162 7.60 11.74 9.32
N GLY A 163 8.73 12.42 9.37
CA GLY A 163 10.00 12.10 8.71
C GLY A 163 10.25 12.96 7.48
N ILE A 164 11.08 12.44 6.56
CA ILE A 164 11.59 13.21 5.43
C ILE A 164 10.54 13.41 4.33
N GLN A 165 10.45 14.63 3.83
CA GLN A 165 9.60 15.06 2.73
C GLN A 165 10.48 15.62 1.61
N LYS A 166 10.28 15.12 0.39
CA LYS A 166 11.03 15.55 -0.80
C LYS A 166 10.10 15.86 -1.95
N ALA A 167 10.48 16.84 -2.76
CA ALA A 167 9.85 17.07 -4.04
C ALA A 167 10.87 17.51 -5.08
N TRP A 168 10.64 17.10 -6.33
CA TRP A 168 11.52 17.33 -7.46
C TRP A 168 10.77 18.07 -8.56
N LEU A 169 11.46 18.94 -9.29
CA LEU A 169 10.96 19.56 -10.51
C LEU A 169 10.87 18.53 -11.64
N PRO A 170 10.17 18.81 -12.76
CA PRO A 170 10.13 17.89 -13.91
C PRO A 170 11.52 17.59 -14.51
N THR A 171 12.48 18.49 -14.30
CA THR A 171 13.90 18.31 -14.65
C THR A 171 14.57 17.22 -13.84
N GLY A 172 14.03 16.85 -12.67
CA GLY A 172 14.63 15.95 -11.69
C GLY A 172 15.39 16.68 -10.57
N GLN A 173 15.48 18.01 -10.62
CA GLN A 173 16.13 18.80 -9.58
C GLN A 173 15.30 18.78 -8.28
N LEU A 174 15.93 18.44 -7.16
CA LEU A 174 15.33 18.52 -5.83
C LEU A 174 15.03 19.99 -5.50
N TYR A 175 13.77 20.32 -5.20
CA TYR A 175 13.36 21.69 -4.85
C TYR A 175 12.73 21.81 -3.45
N VAL A 176 12.36 20.69 -2.83
CA VAL A 176 11.91 20.64 -1.42
C VAL A 176 12.64 19.52 -0.72
N ASN A 177 13.19 19.81 0.46
CA ASN A 177 13.79 18.81 1.34
C ASN A 177 13.71 19.27 2.80
N TYR A 178 12.76 18.72 3.54
CA TYR A 178 12.63 18.97 4.98
C TYR A 178 12.21 17.71 5.72
N GLU A 179 12.44 17.69 7.02
CA GLU A 179 11.94 16.68 7.94
C GLU A 179 10.76 17.24 8.74
N ALA A 180 9.65 16.52 8.79
CA ALA A 180 8.54 16.81 9.70
C ALA A 180 8.68 15.93 10.95
N LYS A 181 8.81 16.53 12.13
CA LYS A 181 8.91 15.80 13.40
C LYS A 181 8.08 16.50 14.47
N ASN A 182 7.16 15.76 15.09
CA ASN A 182 6.26 16.27 16.14
C ASN A 182 5.50 17.55 15.73
N GLY A 183 5.06 17.61 14.47
CA GLY A 183 4.33 18.76 13.93
C GLY A 183 5.19 19.98 13.57
N ARG A 184 6.51 19.91 13.74
CA ARG A 184 7.46 20.94 13.33
C ARG A 184 8.22 20.50 12.08
N THR A 185 8.63 21.48 11.27
CA THR A 185 9.44 21.25 10.06
C THR A 185 10.88 21.69 10.30
N PHE A 186 11.83 20.90 9.81
CA PHE A 186 13.26 21.16 9.92
C PHE A 186 13.90 21.04 8.54
N GLY A 187 14.71 22.01 8.16
CA GLY A 187 15.35 22.05 6.85
C GLY A 187 14.72 23.06 5.89
N LEU A 188 15.03 22.91 4.61
CA LEU A 188 14.84 23.97 3.64
C LEU A 188 13.60 23.72 2.77
N MET A 189 12.62 24.60 2.88
CA MET A 189 11.49 24.66 1.97
C MET A 189 11.86 25.57 0.79
N ARG A 190 11.86 25.03 -0.44
CA ARG A 190 12.15 25.80 -1.67
C ARG A 190 13.56 26.41 -1.73
N ALA A 191 14.56 25.76 -1.14
CA ALA A 191 15.93 26.23 -1.33
C ALA A 191 16.47 25.79 -2.69
N ASN A 192 16.69 26.77 -3.56
CA ASN A 192 17.71 26.67 -4.59
C ASN A 192 19.09 26.68 -3.91
N SER A 193 19.46 25.65 -3.15
CA SER A 193 20.79 25.65 -2.52
C SER A 193 21.81 25.05 -3.48
N CYS A 194 22.65 25.93 -4.03
CA CYS A 194 24.11 25.74 -4.11
C CYS A 194 24.80 27.06 -4.50
N TYR A 195 25.19 27.87 -3.50
CA TYR A 195 26.56 28.37 -3.49
C TYR A 195 27.30 27.58 -2.40
N LYS A 196 28.50 27.11 -2.75
CA LYS A 196 29.38 26.42 -1.82
C LYS A 196 30.06 27.49 -0.97
N LEU A 197 29.78 27.55 0.33
CA LEU A 197 30.57 28.37 1.24
C LEU A 197 31.88 27.61 1.51
N GLU A 198 32.83 27.71 0.58
CA GLU A 198 34.10 26.97 0.67
C GLU A 198 34.96 27.40 1.88
N ASN A 199 34.68 28.55 2.50
CA ASN A 199 35.56 29.18 3.48
C ASN A 199 34.88 29.73 4.76
N GLU A 200 33.70 29.25 5.15
CA GLU A 200 33.13 29.70 6.43
C GLU A 200 33.86 29.08 7.63
N LYS A 201 34.66 29.90 8.32
CA LYS A 201 35.13 29.58 9.67
C LYS A 201 33.97 29.74 10.65
N VAL A 202 33.40 28.61 11.07
CA VAL A 202 32.42 28.59 12.16
C VAL A 202 33.13 28.91 13.47
N ILE A 203 32.88 30.10 14.02
CA ILE A 203 33.35 30.47 15.36
C ILE A 203 32.23 30.13 16.33
N ILE A 204 32.47 29.13 17.18
CA ILE A 204 31.58 28.78 18.28
C ILE A 204 32.05 29.56 19.51
N SER A 205 31.30 30.57 19.93
CA SER A 205 31.56 31.25 21.21
C SER A 205 31.13 30.33 22.36
N LYS A 206 32.06 30.08 23.29
CA LYS A 206 31.78 29.45 24.60
C LYS A 206 31.11 30.43 25.55
#